data_AF-A0A8T4RDH5-F1
#
_entry.id   AF-A0A8T4RDH5-F1
#
_cell.length_a   1.000
_cell.length_b   1.000
_cell.length_c   1.000
_cell.angle_alpha   90.00
_cell.angle_beta   90.00
_cell.angle_gamma   90.00
#
_symmetry.space_group_name_H-M   'P 1'
#
loop_
_entity.id
_entity.type
_entity.pdbx_description
1 polymer ?
#
loop_
_entity_poly.entity_id
_entity_poly.type
_entity_poly.pdbx_seq_one_letter_code
_entity_poly.pdbx_strand_id
1 'polypeptide(L)'
;MFRKYGILGIILILLVQLNFFFNIEPFARWYFPLIWFGYIFLIDAITYKLKNHSLLMNKPKQLLLMLILSSLVWWMFEYVNYVLRNWQYVNIDVFTSKTEVLLFSWLSFATVIPAVFETVDLLRTIHLFDNVTLKRKHNITKRFLYSMIGIGIVASMFIMLFPKQLFPFIWVS
;
A
#
# COMPACT_ATOMS: atom_id res chain seq x y z
N MET A 1 21.96 8.05 -14.84
CA MET A 1 22.56 8.34 -13.51
C MET A 1 21.53 7.99 -12.44
N PHE A 2 21.93 7.37 -11.32
CA PHE A 2 21.00 7.04 -10.23
C PHE A 2 20.55 8.31 -9.52
N ARG A 3 19.26 8.41 -9.18
CA ARG A 3 18.68 9.64 -8.62
C ARG A 3 18.97 9.76 -7.11
N LYS A 4 19.14 10.99 -6.62
CA LYS A 4 19.45 11.28 -5.21
C LYS A 4 18.40 10.72 -4.24
N TYR A 5 17.12 10.77 -4.60
CA TYR A 5 16.05 10.18 -3.77
C TYR A 5 16.17 8.65 -3.67
N GLY A 6 16.74 7.97 -4.67
CA GLY A 6 17.03 6.53 -4.56
C GLY A 6 18.09 6.23 -3.51
N ILE A 7 19.12 7.09 -3.39
CA ILE A 7 20.14 6.99 -2.34
C ILE A 7 19.49 7.23 -0.97
N LEU A 8 18.61 8.23 -0.87
CA LEU A 8 17.81 8.45 0.32
C LEU A 8 16.98 7.22 0.68
N GLY A 9 16.37 6.54 -0.31
CA GLY A 9 15.63 5.30 -0.09
C GLY A 9 16.49 4.18 0.50
N ILE A 10 17.70 3.99 -0.02
CA ILE A 10 18.67 3.00 0.52
C ILE A 10 19.05 3.36 1.96
N ILE A 11 19.41 4.63 2.21
CA ILE A 11 19.78 5.11 3.55
C ILE A 11 18.63 4.89 4.52
N LEU A 12 17.39 5.21 4.11
CA LEU A 12 16.22 5.06 4.94
C LEU A 12 15.96 3.60 5.29
N ILE A 13 16.05 2.69 4.31
CA ILE A 13 15.91 1.24 4.55
C ILE A 13 16.98 0.76 5.53
N LEU A 14 18.25 1.07 5.29
CA LEU A 14 19.35 0.62 6.15
C LEU A 14 19.23 1.18 7.56
N LEU A 15 18.96 2.48 7.69
CA LEU A 15 18.79 3.16 8.96
C LEU A 15 17.67 2.50 9.76
N VAL A 16 16.50 2.34 9.15
CA VAL A 16 15.31 1.83 9.82
C VAL A 16 15.46 0.34 10.16
N GLN A 17 16.09 -0.45 9.29
CA GLN A 17 16.38 -1.86 9.56
C GLN A 17 17.35 -2.05 10.74
N LEU A 18 18.41 -1.24 10.80
CA LEU A 18 19.37 -1.28 11.91
C LEU A 18 18.72 -0.82 13.22
N ASN A 19 17.98 0.29 13.19
CA ASN A 19 17.30 0.79 14.39
C ASN A 19 16.26 -0.20 14.90
N PHE A 20 15.51 -0.88 14.02
CA PHE A 20 14.59 -1.94 14.42
C PHE A 20 15.30 -3.12 15.05
N PHE A 21 16.43 -3.58 14.48
CA PHE A 21 17.21 -4.68 15.04
C PHE A 21 17.77 -4.36 16.43
N PHE A 22 18.21 -3.11 16.65
CA PHE A 22 18.74 -2.67 17.95
C PHE A 22 17.69 -2.05 18.88
N ASN A 23 16.41 -2.04 18.48
CA ASN A 23 15.31 -1.39 19.21
C ASN A 23 15.58 0.08 19.58
N ILE A 24 16.15 0.85 18.64
CA ILE A 24 16.49 2.26 18.83
C ILE A 24 15.31 3.13 18.38
N GLU A 25 14.70 3.82 19.35
CA GLU A 25 13.62 4.78 19.15
C GLU A 25 14.13 6.13 18.61
N PRO A 26 13.34 6.87 17.81
CA PRO A 26 11.96 6.58 17.39
C PRO A 26 11.86 5.72 16.11
N PHE A 27 12.98 5.41 15.46
CA PHE A 27 12.98 4.76 14.14
C PHE A 27 12.47 3.32 14.17
N ALA A 28 12.71 2.59 15.27
CA ALA A 28 12.18 1.25 15.48
C ALA A 28 10.63 1.24 15.50
N ARG A 29 10.00 2.15 16.25
CA ARG A 29 8.54 2.32 16.27
C ARG A 29 7.96 2.77 14.93
N TRP A 30 8.65 3.68 14.23
CA TRP A 30 8.23 4.18 12.93
C TRP A 30 8.68 3.29 11.76
N TYR A 31 9.07 2.05 12.03
CA TYR A 31 9.66 1.15 11.04
C TYR A 31 8.83 1.02 9.77
N PHE A 32 7.55 0.70 9.92
CA PHE A 32 6.67 0.35 8.80
C PHE A 32 6.56 1.46 7.75
N PRO A 33 6.10 2.69 8.07
CA PRO A 33 5.99 3.72 7.04
C PRO A 33 7.36 4.06 6.44
N LEU A 34 8.41 4.15 7.25
CA LEU A 34 9.73 4.58 6.79
C LEU A 34 10.37 3.56 5.83
N ILE A 35 10.30 2.25 6.13
CA ILE A 35 10.86 1.24 5.23
C ILE A 35 10.13 1.22 3.89
N TRP A 36 8.80 1.40 3.89
CA TRP A 36 8.01 1.40 2.66
C TRP A 36 8.22 2.66 1.81
N PHE A 37 8.36 3.84 2.41
CA PHE A 37 8.79 5.03 1.67
C PHE A 37 10.20 4.85 1.09
N GLY A 38 11.10 4.21 1.85
CA GLY A 38 12.44 3.87 1.38
C GLY A 38 12.39 2.93 0.18
N TYR A 39 11.53 1.91 0.24
CA TYR A 39 11.26 0.98 -0.86
C TYR A 39 10.75 1.71 -2.10
N ILE A 40 9.72 2.55 -1.97
CA ILE A 40 9.15 3.33 -3.09
C ILE A 40 10.24 4.17 -3.77
N PHE A 41 11.03 4.90 -3.01
CA PHE A 41 12.11 5.74 -3.57
C PHE A 41 13.20 4.91 -4.25
N LEU A 42 13.58 3.78 -3.67
CA LEU A 42 14.59 2.90 -4.25
C LEU A 42 14.11 2.29 -5.56
N ILE A 43 12.91 1.71 -5.58
CA ILE A 43 12.34 1.06 -6.76
C ILE A 43 12.11 2.08 -7.87
N ASP A 44 11.54 3.25 -7.57
CA ASP A 44 11.35 4.31 -8.55
C ASP A 44 12.68 4.74 -9.17
N ALA A 45 13.72 4.92 -8.36
CA ALA A 45 15.05 5.34 -8.85
C ALA A 45 15.73 4.27 -9.71
N ILE A 46 15.55 2.98 -9.38
CA ILE A 46 16.02 1.86 -10.22
C ILE A 46 15.29 1.88 -11.56
N THR A 47 13.96 1.94 -11.53
CA THR A 47 13.12 2.01 -12.73
C THR A 47 13.49 3.20 -13.61
N TYR A 48 13.66 4.38 -13.01
CA TYR A 48 14.10 5.58 -13.72
C TYR A 48 15.48 5.39 -14.36
N LYS A 49 16.43 4.74 -13.66
CA LYS A 49 17.76 4.47 -14.21
C LYS A 49 17.70 3.53 -15.42
N LEU A 50 16.77 2.58 -15.43
CA LEU A 50 16.64 1.57 -16.48
C LEU A 50 15.95 2.10 -17.76
N LYS A 51 14.89 2.91 -17.62
CA LYS A 51 14.11 3.41 -18.78
C LYS A 51 13.97 4.92 -18.92
N ASN A 52 14.66 5.71 -18.07
CA ASN A 52 14.56 7.18 -17.99
C ASN A 52 13.13 7.72 -17.78
N HIS A 53 12.25 6.90 -17.22
CA HIS A 53 10.87 7.24 -16.92
C HIS A 53 10.46 6.50 -15.63
N SER A 54 9.78 7.17 -14.70
CA SER A 54 9.27 6.58 -13.46
C SER A 54 8.04 7.34 -12.94
N LEU A 55 7.34 6.79 -11.95
CA LEU A 55 6.10 7.35 -11.45
C LEU A 55 6.35 8.65 -10.67
N LEU A 56 7.35 8.66 -9.80
CA LEU A 56 7.73 9.83 -8.98
C LEU A 56 8.24 10.99 -9.84
N MET A 57 9.06 10.72 -10.85
CA MET A 57 9.67 11.77 -11.68
C MET A 57 8.73 12.29 -12.77
N ASN A 58 7.98 11.41 -13.43
CA ASN A 58 7.19 11.78 -14.61
C ASN A 58 5.72 12.01 -14.27
N LYS A 59 5.21 11.43 -13.18
CA LYS A 59 3.78 11.49 -12.81
C LYS A 59 3.57 11.75 -11.31
N PRO A 60 4.21 12.78 -10.71
CA PRO A 60 4.16 13.03 -9.27
C PRO A 60 2.74 13.30 -8.75
N LYS A 61 1.86 13.93 -9.56
CA LYS A 61 0.45 14.13 -9.20
C LYS A 61 -0.32 12.82 -9.09
N GLN A 62 0.00 11.84 -9.94
CA GLN A 62 -0.61 10.51 -9.87
C GLN A 62 -0.13 9.77 -8.63
N LEU A 63 1.19 9.84 -8.34
CA LEU A 63 1.75 9.27 -7.11
C LEU A 63 1.09 9.87 -5.86
N LEU A 64 0.91 11.19 -5.80
CA LEU A 64 0.24 11.86 -4.68
C LEU A 64 -1.20 11.39 -4.53
N LEU A 65 -1.95 11.29 -5.63
CA LEU A 65 -3.31 10.76 -5.60
C LEU A 65 -3.33 9.31 -5.09
N MET A 66 -2.37 8.48 -5.50
CA MET A 66 -2.27 7.10 -5.04
C MET A 66 -1.96 7.00 -3.56
N LEU A 67 -1.08 7.85 -3.02
CA LEU A 67 -0.82 7.93 -1.58
C LEU A 67 -2.11 8.25 -0.80
N ILE A 68 -2.87 9.25 -1.24
CA ILE A 68 -4.13 9.65 -0.60
C ILE A 68 -5.18 8.55 -0.71
N LEU A 69 -5.40 8.01 -1.91
CA LEU A 69 -6.38 6.95 -2.14
C LEU A 69 -6.03 5.67 -1.35
N SER A 70 -4.75 5.32 -1.25
CA SER A 70 -4.29 4.18 -0.46
C SER A 70 -4.69 4.33 1.00
N SER A 71 -4.42 5.51 1.60
CA SER A 71 -4.84 5.78 2.98
C SER A 71 -6.35 5.68 3.15
N LEU A 72 -7.15 6.25 2.25
CA LEU A 72 -8.61 6.23 2.34
C LEU A 72 -9.18 4.81 2.25
N VAL A 73 -8.64 3.98 1.35
CA VAL A 73 -9.06 2.58 1.19
C VAL A 73 -8.79 1.80 2.49
N TRP A 74 -7.61 1.95 3.08
CA TRP A 74 -7.29 1.25 4.33
C TRP A 74 -8.08 1.77 5.53
N TRP A 75 -8.36 3.07 5.61
CA TRP A 75 -9.25 3.61 6.65
C TRP A 75 -10.68 3.05 6.55
N MET A 76 -11.15 2.77 5.34
CA MET A 76 -12.42 2.06 5.15
C MET A 76 -12.35 0.63 5.72
N PHE A 77 -11.25 -0.09 5.47
CA PHE A 77 -11.04 -1.42 6.08
C PHE A 77 -10.93 -1.37 7.59
N GLU A 78 -10.28 -0.35 8.16
CA GLU A 78 -10.22 -0.14 9.61
C GLU A 78 -11.60 0.07 10.22
N TYR A 79 -12.46 0.85 9.56
CA TYR A 79 -13.84 1.00 9.99
C TYR A 79 -14.62 -0.32 9.96
N VAL A 80 -14.43 -1.12 8.92
CA VAL A 80 -15.05 -2.46 8.82
C VAL A 80 -14.53 -3.39 9.92
N ASN A 81 -13.21 -3.41 10.17
CA ASN A 81 -12.60 -4.20 11.25
C ASN A 81 -13.12 -3.80 12.62
N TYR A 82 -13.32 -2.50 12.86
CA TYR A 82 -13.90 -1.98 14.10
C TYR A 82 -15.32 -2.52 14.34
N VAL A 83 -16.18 -2.52 13.30
CA VAL A 83 -17.55 -3.05 13.38
C VAL A 83 -17.54 -4.57 13.62
N LEU A 84 -16.69 -5.29 12.90
CA LEU A 84 -16.63 -6.76 12.98
C LEU A 84 -15.86 -7.28 14.20
N ARG A 85 -15.07 -6.41 14.86
CA ARG A 85 -14.06 -6.81 15.86
C ARG A 85 -13.12 -7.90 15.34
N ASN A 86 -12.81 -7.83 14.04
CA ASN A 86 -12.03 -8.84 13.34
C ASN A 86 -10.52 -8.69 13.59
N TRP A 87 -10.06 -7.46 13.74
CA TRP A 87 -8.65 -7.14 13.92
C TRP A 87 -8.47 -6.15 15.06
N GLN A 88 -7.41 -6.35 15.86
CA GLN A 88 -7.01 -5.44 16.92
C GLN A 88 -5.50 -5.26 16.89
N TYR A 89 -5.05 -4.01 16.96
CA TYR A 89 -3.65 -3.70 17.14
C TYR A 89 -3.29 -3.81 18.62
N VAL A 90 -2.24 -4.57 18.92
CA VAL A 90 -1.65 -4.67 20.26
C VAL A 90 -0.46 -3.72 20.36
N ASN A 91 -0.05 -3.39 21.59
CA ASN A 91 1.11 -2.53 21.87
C ASN A 91 1.02 -1.11 21.28
N ILE A 92 -0.17 -0.51 21.23
CA ILE A 92 -0.36 0.88 20.76
C ILE A 92 0.11 1.89 21.83
N ASP A 93 0.26 1.46 23.07
CA ASP A 93 0.76 2.24 24.21
C ASP A 93 2.22 2.69 24.04
N VAL A 94 2.96 2.13 23.08
CA VAL A 94 4.25 2.67 22.68
C VAL A 94 4.14 4.11 22.20
N PHE A 95 3.02 4.51 21.59
CA PHE A 95 2.79 5.86 21.08
C PHE A 95 2.35 6.81 22.19
N THR A 96 2.92 8.01 22.22
CA THR A 96 2.69 8.99 23.30
C THR A 96 1.37 9.75 23.14
N SER A 97 0.82 9.80 21.92
CA SER A 97 -0.43 10.52 21.65
C SER A 97 -1.30 9.86 20.58
N LYS A 98 -2.63 10.09 20.66
CA LYS A 98 -3.58 9.67 19.61
C LYS A 98 -3.25 10.26 18.25
N THR A 99 -2.71 11.48 18.23
CA THR A 99 -2.27 12.15 16.99
C THR A 99 -1.09 11.41 16.37
N GLU A 100 -0.14 10.93 17.17
CA GLU A 100 1.00 10.14 16.71
C GLU A 100 0.53 8.82 16.08
N VAL A 101 -0.40 8.11 16.73
CA VAL A 101 -1.03 6.90 16.17
C VAL A 101 -1.72 7.20 14.85
N LEU A 102 -2.51 8.26 14.79
CA LEU A 102 -3.23 8.64 13.57
C LEU A 102 -2.27 8.97 12.43
N LEU A 103 -1.20 9.72 12.69
CA LEU A 103 -0.16 10.01 11.71
C LEU A 103 0.57 8.74 11.24
N PHE A 104 0.93 7.86 12.17
CA PHE A 104 1.55 6.58 11.87
C PHE A 104 0.65 5.71 10.98
N SER A 105 -0.63 5.57 11.30
CA SER A 105 -1.61 4.83 10.51
C SER A 105 -1.78 5.44 9.12
N TRP A 106 -1.97 6.76 9.03
CA TRP A 106 -2.12 7.45 7.74
C TRP A 106 -0.93 7.22 6.81
N LEU A 107 0.30 7.40 7.34
CA LEU A 107 1.53 7.21 6.57
C LEU A 107 1.75 5.74 6.19
N SER A 108 1.46 4.81 7.09
CA SER A 108 1.55 3.37 6.82
C SER A 108 0.59 2.95 5.72
N PHE A 109 -0.65 3.42 5.78
CA PHE A 109 -1.66 3.08 4.79
C PHE A 109 -1.42 3.73 3.43
N ALA A 110 -0.75 4.89 3.39
CA ALA A 110 -0.47 5.60 2.15
C ALA A 110 0.42 4.80 1.19
N THR A 111 1.31 3.94 1.70
CA THR A 111 2.39 3.36 0.90
C THR A 111 1.99 2.14 0.07
N VAL A 112 0.91 1.43 0.42
CA VAL A 112 0.58 0.13 -0.18
C VAL A 112 0.31 0.22 -1.68
N ILE A 113 -0.63 1.07 -2.12
CA ILE A 113 -0.94 1.22 -3.55
C ILE A 113 0.28 1.72 -4.33
N PRO A 114 0.96 2.82 -3.93
CA PRO A 114 2.19 3.25 -4.59
C PRO A 114 3.25 2.17 -4.71
N ALA A 115 3.53 1.41 -3.63
CA ALA A 115 4.52 0.36 -3.64
C ALA A 115 4.20 -0.72 -4.68
N VAL A 116 2.94 -1.18 -4.75
CA VAL A 116 2.50 -2.17 -5.75
C VAL A 116 2.73 -1.66 -7.17
N PHE A 117 2.38 -0.41 -7.46
CA PHE A 117 2.55 0.15 -8.80
C PHE A 117 4.01 0.39 -9.16
N GLU A 118 4.85 0.83 -8.22
CA GLU A 118 6.31 0.93 -8.43
C GLU A 118 6.91 -0.44 -8.74
N THR A 119 6.51 -1.49 -8.00
CA THR A 119 6.94 -2.86 -8.28
C THR A 119 6.49 -3.29 -9.66
N VAL A 120 5.23 -3.10 -10.02
CA VAL A 120 4.71 -3.44 -11.37
C VAL A 120 5.48 -2.71 -12.46
N ASP A 121 5.80 -1.42 -12.24
CA ASP A 121 6.54 -0.63 -13.22
C ASP A 121 7.98 -1.14 -13.38
N LEU A 122 8.65 -1.54 -12.29
CA LEU A 122 9.96 -2.18 -12.34
C LEU A 122 9.90 -3.53 -13.08
N LEU A 123 8.93 -4.39 -12.73
CA LEU A 123 8.78 -5.73 -13.31
C LEU A 123 8.56 -5.68 -14.83
N ARG A 124 7.79 -4.68 -15.29
CA ARG A 124 7.63 -4.39 -16.73
C ARG A 124 8.92 -3.88 -17.37
N THR A 125 9.67 -3.06 -16.64
CA THR A 125 10.93 -2.47 -17.14
C THR A 125 12.02 -3.52 -17.31
N ILE A 126 12.06 -4.55 -16.45
CA ILE A 126 13.00 -5.67 -16.57
C ILE A 126 12.46 -6.83 -17.43
N HIS A 127 11.29 -6.65 -18.06
CA HIS A 127 10.67 -7.65 -18.93
C HIS A 127 10.48 -9.04 -18.28
N LEU A 128 10.22 -9.09 -16.96
CA LEU A 128 10.22 -10.36 -16.20
C LEU A 128 9.20 -11.36 -16.73
N PHE A 129 8.06 -10.88 -17.24
CA PHE A 129 6.93 -11.70 -17.64
C PHE A 129 6.58 -11.61 -19.13
N ASP A 130 7.45 -11.05 -19.96
CA ASP A 130 7.16 -10.82 -21.39
C ASP A 130 6.92 -12.12 -22.17
N ASN A 131 7.53 -13.22 -21.71
CA ASN A 131 7.37 -14.54 -22.33
C ASN A 131 6.20 -15.35 -21.75
N VAL A 132 5.45 -14.80 -20.79
CA VAL A 132 4.31 -15.49 -20.18
C VAL A 132 3.06 -15.25 -21.02
N THR A 133 2.62 -16.29 -21.73
CA THR A 133 1.37 -16.27 -22.49
C THR A 133 0.23 -16.86 -21.66
N LEU A 134 -0.81 -16.06 -21.43
CA LEU A 134 -2.04 -16.56 -20.81
C LEU A 134 -2.80 -17.43 -21.82
N LYS A 135 -3.03 -18.70 -21.47
CA LYS A 135 -3.74 -19.66 -22.33
C LYS A 135 -5.18 -19.25 -22.65
N ARG A 136 -5.80 -18.40 -21.82
CA ARG A 136 -7.16 -17.86 -22.03
C ARG A 136 -7.13 -16.34 -21.98
N LYS A 137 -7.69 -15.71 -23.01
CA LYS A 137 -8.05 -14.29 -22.97
C LYS A 137 -9.42 -14.16 -22.32
N HIS A 138 -9.47 -13.52 -21.15
CA HIS A 138 -10.73 -13.20 -20.50
C HIS A 138 -11.23 -11.84 -21.01
N ASN A 139 -12.36 -11.82 -21.73
CA ASN A 139 -13.02 -10.58 -22.12
C ASN A 139 -13.92 -10.10 -20.98
N ILE A 140 -13.33 -9.35 -20.04
CA ILE A 140 -14.09 -8.72 -18.95
C ILE A 140 -14.89 -7.55 -19.54
N THR A 141 -16.21 -7.70 -19.60
CA THR A 141 -17.09 -6.61 -20.06
C THR A 141 -17.21 -5.52 -18.98
N LYS A 142 -17.41 -4.26 -19.41
CA LYS A 142 -17.66 -3.15 -18.47
C LYS A 142 -18.86 -3.43 -17.57
N ARG A 143 -19.92 -4.04 -18.13
CA ARG A 143 -21.12 -4.43 -17.37
C ARG A 143 -20.78 -5.41 -16.25
N PHE A 144 -19.98 -6.44 -16.55
CA PHE A 144 -19.53 -7.39 -15.54
C PHE A 144 -18.70 -6.71 -14.44
N LEU A 145 -17.77 -5.83 -14.83
CA LEU A 145 -16.95 -5.07 -13.87
C LEU A 145 -17.80 -4.17 -12.96
N TYR A 146 -18.76 -3.42 -13.53
CA TYR A 146 -19.67 -2.60 -12.72
C TYR A 146 -20.60 -3.44 -11.85
N SER A 147 -21.03 -4.63 -12.30
CA SER A 147 -21.80 -5.53 -11.43
C SER A 147 -20.97 -6.06 -10.27
N MET A 148 -19.69 -6.39 -10.48
CA MET A 148 -18.81 -6.82 -9.40
C MET A 148 -18.61 -5.71 -8.36
N ILE A 149 -18.38 -4.47 -8.82
CA ILE A 149 -18.27 -3.30 -7.92
C ILE A 149 -19.58 -3.09 -7.16
N GLY A 150 -20.74 -3.16 -7.83
CA GLY A 150 -22.03 -3.02 -7.19
C GLY A 150 -22.29 -4.09 -6.14
N ILE A 151 -21.99 -5.36 -6.45
CA ILE A 151 -22.09 -6.47 -5.51
C ILE A 151 -21.17 -6.24 -4.30
N GLY A 152 -19.94 -5.79 -4.52
CA GLY A 152 -18.99 -5.51 -3.44
C GLY A 152 -19.45 -4.39 -2.50
N ILE A 153 -19.99 -3.30 -3.05
CA ILE A 153 -20.59 -2.21 -2.26
C ILE A 153 -21.78 -2.72 -1.44
N VAL A 154 -22.70 -3.47 -2.07
CA VAL A 154 -23.85 -4.03 -1.38
C VAL A 154 -23.40 -4.99 -0.28
N ALA A 155 -22.49 -5.91 -0.57
CA ALA A 155 -21.92 -6.83 0.41
C ALA A 155 -21.30 -6.08 1.59
N SER A 156 -20.51 -5.03 1.32
CA SER A 156 -19.92 -4.17 2.35
C SER A 156 -20.96 -3.54 3.27
N MET A 157 -22.06 -3.02 2.70
CA MET A 157 -23.16 -2.44 3.49
C MET A 157 -23.87 -3.51 4.34
N PHE A 158 -24.11 -4.69 3.78
CA PHE A 158 -24.77 -5.80 4.48
C PHE A 158 -23.93 -6.36 5.64
N ILE A 159 -22.60 -6.42 5.48
CA ILE A 159 -21.66 -6.80 6.55
C ILE A 159 -21.80 -5.85 7.75
N MET A 160 -21.97 -4.55 7.49
CA MET A 160 -22.16 -3.56 8.56
C MET A 160 -23.48 -3.77 9.33
N LEU A 161 -24.53 -4.26 8.66
CA LEU A 161 -25.84 -4.52 9.27
C LEU A 161 -25.91 -5.86 10.02
N PHE A 162 -25.28 -6.90 9.47
CA PHE A 162 -25.32 -8.27 10.02
C PHE A 162 -23.91 -8.86 10.19
N PRO A 163 -23.06 -8.25 11.04
CA PRO A 163 -21.63 -8.56 11.12
C PRO A 163 -21.34 -10.01 11.53
N LYS A 164 -22.20 -10.63 12.35
CA LYS A 164 -22.00 -12.00 12.84
C LYS A 164 -22.31 -13.06 11.76
N GLN A 165 -23.32 -12.81 10.93
CA GLN A 165 -23.80 -13.77 9.93
C GLN A 165 -23.08 -13.62 8.60
N LEU A 166 -22.73 -12.39 8.22
CA LEU A 166 -22.15 -12.07 6.93
C LEU A 166 -20.65 -11.80 6.98
N PHE A 167 -19.99 -12.14 8.10
CA PHE A 167 -18.54 -12.04 8.25
C PHE A 167 -17.75 -12.56 7.03
N PRO A 168 -18.06 -13.73 6.42
CA PRO A 168 -17.29 -14.23 5.28
C PRO A 168 -17.31 -13.31 4.05
N PHE A 169 -18.28 -12.39 3.94
CA PHE A 169 -18.41 -11.53 2.78
C PHE A 169 -17.32 -10.46 2.71
N ILE A 170 -16.61 -10.17 3.81
CA ILE A 170 -15.49 -9.21 3.83
C ILE A 170 -14.38 -9.58 2.83
N TRP A 171 -14.24 -10.87 2.50
CA TRP A 171 -13.20 -11.37 1.61
C TRP A 171 -13.58 -11.29 0.13
N VAL A 172 -14.86 -11.05 -0.17
CA VAL A 172 -15.40 -10.99 -1.55
C VAL A 172 -16.00 -9.63 -1.88
N SER A 173 -16.08 -8.73 -0.90
CA SER A 173 -16.61 -7.37 -1.01
C SER A 173 -15.59 -6.38 -1.56
#